data_AF-A0AAV4F777-F1
#
_entry.id   AF-A0AAV4F777-F1
#
_cell.length_a   1.000
_cell.length_b   1.000
_cell.length_c   1.000
_cell.angle_alpha   90.00
_cell.angle_beta   90.00
_cell.angle_gamma   90.00
#
_symmetry.space_group_name_H-M   'P 1'
#
loop_
_entity.id
_entity.type
_entity.pdbx_description
1 polymer ?
#
loop_
_entity_poly.entity_id
_entity_poly.type
_entity_poly.pdbx_seq_one_letter_code
_entity_poly.pdbx_strand_id
1 'polypeptide(L)'
;MLDSPSNTTEAHLPNEIVYADNIDFIGNQPMNVKKIEETLKVHKLKINVDKTEHTSVRKHSEEWKTSKKVGSLLGSKEDIEQRKHLSNIALNKMEQMWHRADKTKQRTRIKLYNTLERSVLLVLYNCGTWALTKTDEEKLDSFHRKQLRRVLGI
;
A
#
# COMPACT_ATOMS: atom_id res chain seq x y z
N MET A 1 35.10 -41.79 23.14
CA MET A 1 33.67 -42.10 22.95
C MET A 1 32.87 -40.95 23.54
N LEU A 2 32.39 -40.05 22.70
CA LEU A 2 31.38 -39.07 23.06
C LEU A 2 30.29 -39.19 21.99
N ASP A 3 29.25 -39.94 22.33
CA ASP A 3 27.98 -39.92 21.61
C ASP A 3 27.27 -38.61 21.91
N SER A 4 26.98 -37.83 20.87
CA SER A 4 25.59 -37.59 20.42
C SER A 4 25.51 -36.36 19.51
N PRO A 5 24.89 -36.49 18.32
CA PRO A 5 24.58 -35.39 17.43
C PRO A 5 23.20 -34.81 17.79
N SER A 6 23.15 -33.58 18.27
CA SER A 6 21.87 -32.86 18.40
C SER A 6 22.11 -31.37 18.30
N ASN A 7 22.09 -30.87 17.07
CA ASN A 7 21.45 -29.59 16.79
C ASN A 7 20.78 -29.74 15.44
N THR A 8 19.58 -30.28 15.52
CA THR A 8 18.47 -30.10 14.59
C THR A 8 18.62 -28.71 13.98
N THR A 9 18.90 -28.65 12.68
CA THR A 9 18.67 -27.45 11.89
C THR A 9 17.17 -27.23 11.94
N GLU A 10 16.71 -26.47 12.94
CA GLU A 10 15.42 -25.81 12.86
C GLU A 10 15.49 -25.04 11.54
N ALA A 11 14.84 -25.60 10.52
CA ALA A 11 14.69 -24.95 9.23
C ALA A 11 13.90 -23.68 9.54
N HIS A 12 14.62 -22.59 9.81
CA HIS A 12 14.02 -21.31 10.13
C HIS A 12 13.12 -20.96 8.96
N LEU A 13 11.82 -21.14 9.15
CA LEU A 13 10.83 -20.79 8.16
C LEU A 13 11.06 -19.30 7.85
N PRO A 14 11.15 -18.93 6.56
CA PRO A 14 11.29 -17.53 6.21
C PRO A 14 10.08 -16.78 6.76
N ASN A 15 10.30 -15.54 7.19
CA ASN A 15 9.21 -14.71 7.69
C ASN A 15 8.20 -14.49 6.57
N GLU A 16 6.98 -14.96 6.76
CA GLU A 16 5.89 -14.83 5.80
C GLU A 16 4.95 -13.68 6.16
N ILE A 17 4.49 -12.95 5.15
CA ILE A 17 3.42 -11.98 5.28
C ILE A 17 2.29 -12.43 4.38
N VAL A 18 1.15 -12.75 4.99
CA VAL A 18 -0.01 -13.30 4.31
C VAL A 18 -1.16 -12.31 4.39
N TYR A 19 -1.76 -11.98 3.24
CA TYR A 19 -3.00 -11.25 3.15
C TYR A 19 -3.92 -11.91 2.12
N ALA A 20 -4.94 -12.63 2.63
CA ALA A 20 -5.83 -13.46 1.83
C ALA A 20 -5.06 -14.47 0.96
N ASP A 21 -5.12 -14.33 -0.36
CA ASP A 21 -4.42 -15.16 -1.35
C ASP A 21 -2.99 -14.66 -1.67
N ASN A 22 -2.62 -13.46 -1.21
CA ASN A 22 -1.30 -12.89 -1.44
C ASN A 22 -0.36 -13.31 -0.31
N ILE A 23 0.73 -13.99 -0.66
CA ILE A 23 1.75 -14.49 0.26
C ILE A 23 3.10 -13.93 -0.18
N ASP A 24 3.78 -13.25 0.74
CA ASP A 24 5.14 -12.74 0.54
C ASP A 24 6.10 -13.45 1.49
N PHE A 25 7.26 -13.85 0.98
CA PHE A 25 8.34 -14.42 1.77
C PHE A 25 9.48 -13.42 1.92
N ILE A 26 9.88 -13.15 3.17
CA ILE A 26 11.01 -12.28 3.49
C ILE A 26 12.18 -13.16 3.93
N GLY A 27 13.30 -13.02 3.24
CA GLY A 27 14.53 -13.73 3.56
C GLY A 27 15.75 -13.13 2.87
N ASN A 28 16.93 -13.63 3.24
CA ASN A 28 18.20 -13.18 2.66
C ASN A 28 18.45 -13.73 1.26
N GLN A 29 17.70 -14.75 0.85
CA GLN A 29 17.83 -15.41 -0.44
C GLN A 29 16.44 -15.56 -1.09
N PRO A 30 16.33 -15.47 -2.42
CA PRO A 30 15.08 -15.68 -3.11
C PRO A 30 14.58 -17.12 -2.87
N MET A 31 13.33 -17.24 -2.45
CA MET A 31 12.69 -18.54 -2.26
C MET A 31 12.51 -19.23 -3.61
N ASN A 32 12.77 -20.54 -3.67
CA ASN A 32 12.60 -21.29 -4.91
C ASN A 32 11.10 -21.52 -5.19
N VAL A 33 10.53 -20.74 -6.12
CA VAL A 33 9.12 -20.80 -6.51
C VAL A 33 8.68 -22.20 -6.94
N LYS A 34 9.56 -22.99 -7.56
CA LYS A 34 9.23 -24.37 -7.98
C LYS A 34 8.92 -25.29 -6.81
N LYS A 35 9.69 -25.17 -5.72
CA LYS A 35 9.49 -25.96 -4.49
C LYS A 35 8.17 -25.58 -3.80
N ILE A 36 7.81 -24.31 -3.85
CA ILE A 36 6.52 -23.81 -3.34
C ILE A 36 5.38 -24.35 -4.19
N GLU A 37 5.51 -24.31 -5.52
CA GLU A 37 4.51 -24.83 -6.44
C GLU A 37 4.25 -26.33 -6.23
N GLU A 38 5.29 -27.14 -6.03
CA GLU A 38 5.16 -28.57 -5.72
C GLU A 38 4.37 -28.81 -4.43
N THR A 39 4.64 -28.02 -3.39
CA THR A 39 3.94 -28.11 -2.10
C THR A 39 2.47 -27.68 -2.22
N LEU A 40 2.20 -26.64 -3.01
CA LEU A 40 0.84 -26.12 -3.24
C LEU A 40 0.02 -27.00 -4.19
N LYS A 41 0.66 -27.74 -5.10
CA LYS A 41 0.00 -28.72 -5.98
C LYS A 41 -0.69 -29.83 -5.20
N VAL A 42 -0.11 -30.27 -4.08
CA VAL A 42 -0.75 -31.24 -3.16
C VAL A 42 -2.12 -30.74 -2.69
N HIS A 43 -2.23 -29.42 -2.50
CA HIS A 43 -3.45 -28.74 -2.07
C HIS A 43 -4.33 -28.24 -3.22
N LYS A 44 -4.03 -28.64 -4.47
CA LYS A 44 -4.71 -28.20 -5.70
C LYS A 44 -4.70 -26.69 -5.91
N LEU A 45 -3.70 -25.99 -5.38
CA LEU A 45 -3.50 -24.56 -5.56
C LEU A 45 -2.50 -24.29 -6.70
N LYS A 46 -2.78 -23.29 -7.54
CA LYS A 46 -1.93 -22.87 -8.66
C LYS A 46 -1.40 -21.46 -8.42
N ILE A 47 -0.08 -21.31 -8.47
CA ILE A 47 0.57 -19.99 -8.39
C ILE A 47 0.38 -19.24 -9.70
N ASN A 48 0.10 -17.93 -9.61
CA ASN A 48 0.10 -17.05 -10.77
C ASN A 48 1.50 -16.48 -10.99
N VAL A 49 2.24 -17.08 -11.92
CA VAL A 49 3.64 -16.71 -12.23
C VAL A 49 3.74 -15.28 -12.76
N ASP A 50 2.75 -14.81 -13.54
CA ASP A 50 2.75 -13.47 -14.12
C ASP A 50 2.66 -12.36 -13.06
N LYS A 51 2.09 -12.69 -11.90
CA LYS A 51 1.99 -11.78 -10.74
C LYS A 51 3.09 -11.98 -9.70
N THR A 52 3.96 -12.99 -9.89
CA THR A 52 5.00 -13.30 -8.92
C THR A 52 6.20 -12.39 -9.16
N GLU A 53 6.44 -11.48 -8.23
CA GLU A 53 7.53 -10.51 -8.31
C GLU A 53 8.61 -10.83 -7.27
N HIS A 54 9.87 -10.57 -7.64
CA HIS A 54 11.01 -10.67 -6.72
C HIS A 54 11.62 -9.29 -6.50
N THR A 55 11.37 -8.71 -5.33
CA THR A 55 11.94 -7.42 -4.95
C THR A 55 13.19 -7.61 -4.08
N SER A 56 14.33 -7.10 -4.56
CA SER A 56 15.55 -7.03 -3.75
C SER A 56 15.61 -5.71 -3.00
N VAL A 57 15.45 -5.75 -1.67
CA VAL A 57 15.60 -4.57 -0.82
C VAL A 57 17.09 -4.38 -0.51
N ARG A 58 17.73 -3.39 -1.15
CA ARG A 58 19.12 -3.01 -0.89
C ARG A 58 19.18 -1.56 -0.46
N LYS A 59 20.05 -1.23 0.50
CA LYS A 59 20.23 0.15 0.99
C LYS A 59 20.60 1.16 -0.11
N HIS A 60 21.32 0.70 -1.14
CA HIS A 60 21.79 1.52 -2.26
C HIS A 60 20.91 1.43 -3.52
N SER A 61 19.86 0.61 -3.52
CA SER A 61 18.89 0.57 -4.61
C SER A 61 17.62 1.28 -4.16
N GLU A 62 16.99 2.04 -5.06
CA GLU A 62 15.70 2.68 -4.83
C GLU A 62 14.54 1.94 -5.51
N GLU A 63 14.82 0.86 -6.24
CA GLU A 63 13.83 0.09 -7.02
C GLU A 63 12.74 -0.52 -6.13
N TRP A 64 13.08 -0.85 -4.88
CA TRP A 64 12.11 -1.39 -3.93
C TRP A 64 11.07 -0.36 -3.49
N LYS A 65 11.33 0.94 -3.64
CA LYS A 65 10.39 2.00 -3.21
C LYS A 65 9.09 1.98 -4.01
N THR A 66 9.13 1.54 -5.26
CA THR A 66 7.96 1.46 -6.15
C THR A 66 7.28 0.10 -6.13
N SER A 67 7.82 -0.87 -5.38
CA SER A 67 7.18 -2.18 -5.23
C SER A 67 5.87 -2.03 -4.44
N LYS A 68 4.79 -2.61 -4.98
CA LYS A 68 3.43 -2.44 -4.48
C LYS A 68 3.01 -3.63 -3.61
N LYS A 69 2.55 -3.34 -2.40
CA LYS A 69 2.05 -4.34 -1.45
C LYS A 69 0.68 -3.93 -0.91
N VAL A 70 -0.32 -4.78 -1.11
CA VAL A 70 -1.72 -4.59 -0.63
C VAL A 70 -2.22 -3.16 -0.89
N GLY A 71 -1.95 -2.64 -2.09
CA GLY A 71 -2.42 -1.31 -2.53
C GLY A 71 -1.57 -0.12 -2.09
N SER A 72 -0.42 -0.32 -1.43
CA SER A 72 0.50 0.75 -1.04
C SER A 72 1.91 0.50 -1.59
N LEU A 73 2.67 1.56 -1.81
CA LEU A 73 4.09 1.44 -2.15
C LEU A 73 4.94 1.31 -0.89
N LEU A 74 6.05 0.58 -0.99
CA LEU A 74 7.02 0.46 0.09
C LEU A 74 7.76 1.77 0.38
N GLY A 75 7.92 2.64 -0.62
CA GLY A 75 8.48 3.97 -0.46
C GLY A 75 7.44 4.94 0.11
N SER A 76 7.72 5.52 1.27
CA SER A 76 6.76 6.42 1.94
C SER A 76 6.46 7.68 1.11
N LYS A 77 7.46 8.25 0.43
CA LYS A 77 7.27 9.47 -0.38
C LYS A 77 6.49 9.17 -1.66
N GLU A 78 6.84 8.06 -2.31
CA GLU A 78 6.21 7.57 -3.52
C GLU A 78 4.74 7.21 -3.27
N ASP A 79 4.44 6.55 -2.13
CA ASP A 79 3.08 6.22 -1.71
C ASP A 79 2.25 7.49 -1.45
N ILE A 80 2.83 8.51 -0.82
CA ILE A 80 2.16 9.81 -0.60
C ILE A 80 1.79 10.47 -1.93
N GLU A 81 2.71 10.53 -2.89
CA GLU A 81 2.44 11.14 -4.20
C GLU A 81 1.42 10.33 -5.01
N GLN A 82 1.51 8.99 -5.00
CA GLN A 82 0.51 8.15 -5.65
C GLN A 82 -0.88 8.37 -5.04
N ARG A 83 -0.98 8.51 -3.71
CA ARG A 83 -2.27 8.77 -3.06
C ARG A 83 -2.80 10.16 -3.35
N LYS A 84 -1.96 11.20 -3.40
CA LYS A 84 -2.39 12.52 -3.89
C LYS A 84 -2.96 12.43 -5.30
N HIS A 85 -2.36 11.62 -6.16
CA HIS A 85 -2.86 11.39 -7.51
C HIS A 85 -4.21 10.66 -7.53
N LEU A 86 -4.34 9.55 -6.79
CA LEU A 86 -5.61 8.81 -6.65
C LEU A 86 -6.71 9.67 -6.04
N SER A 87 -6.35 10.52 -5.08
CA SER A 87 -7.21 11.53 -4.49
C SER A 87 -7.76 12.48 -5.56
N ASN A 88 -6.89 13.06 -6.37
CA ASN A 88 -7.33 13.93 -7.47
C ASN A 88 -8.26 13.21 -8.46
N ILE A 89 -7.96 11.96 -8.82
CA ILE A 89 -8.81 11.16 -9.72
C ILE A 89 -10.20 10.97 -9.12
N ALA A 90 -10.29 10.57 -7.86
CA ALA A 90 -11.57 10.33 -7.21
C ALA A 90 -12.37 11.64 -7.04
N LEU A 91 -11.72 12.77 -6.75
CA LEU A 91 -12.38 14.06 -6.71
C LEU A 91 -12.90 14.47 -8.09
N ASN A 92 -12.11 14.26 -9.15
CA ASN A 92 -12.50 14.50 -10.54
C ASN A 92 -13.68 13.62 -10.96
N LYS A 93 -13.75 12.36 -10.53
CA LYS A 93 -14.91 11.50 -10.81
C LYS A 93 -16.21 12.07 -10.22
N MET A 94 -16.12 12.85 -9.15
CA MET A 94 -17.24 13.51 -8.49
C MET A 94 -17.42 14.97 -8.88
N GLU A 95 -16.68 15.44 -9.89
CA GLU A 95 -16.68 16.82 -10.36
C GLU A 95 -18.08 17.36 -10.68
N GLN A 96 -18.96 16.52 -11.25
CA GLN A 96 -20.34 16.88 -11.53
C GLN A 96 -21.16 17.21 -10.28
N MET A 97 -20.84 16.60 -9.12
CA MET A 97 -21.53 16.90 -7.86
C MET A 97 -21.04 18.20 -7.22
N TRP A 98 -19.75 18.52 -7.41
CA TRP A 98 -19.16 19.76 -6.91
C TRP A 98 -19.65 20.98 -7.72
N HIS A 99 -19.66 20.87 -9.05
CA HIS A 99 -20.11 21.95 -9.96
C HIS A 99 -21.62 22.20 -9.91
N ARG A 100 -22.43 21.23 -9.50
CA ARG A 100 -23.87 21.42 -9.25
C ARG A 100 -24.08 22.09 -7.90
N ALA A 101 -23.49 23.29 -7.77
CA ALA A 101 -23.49 24.17 -6.62
C ALA A 101 -24.90 24.36 -6.03
N ASP A 102 -25.88 24.43 -6.93
CA ASP A 102 -27.26 24.83 -6.64
C ASP A 102 -28.12 23.68 -6.10
N LYS A 103 -27.73 22.43 -6.35
CA LYS A 103 -28.56 21.24 -6.04
C LYS A 103 -28.17 20.54 -4.74
N THR A 104 -27.01 20.84 -4.16
CA THR A 104 -26.57 20.20 -2.91
C THR A 104 -26.11 21.24 -1.90
N LYS A 105 -26.61 21.12 -0.66
CA LYS A 105 -26.20 21.99 0.44
C LYS A 105 -24.71 21.82 0.73
N GLN A 106 -24.02 22.92 1.01
CA GLN A 106 -22.59 22.94 1.36
C GLN A 106 -22.24 21.97 2.49
N ARG A 107 -23.11 21.85 3.52
CA ARG A 107 -22.94 20.89 4.62
C ARG A 107 -22.86 19.44 4.15
N THR A 108 -23.65 19.06 3.15
CA THR A 108 -23.63 17.70 2.58
C THR A 108 -22.36 17.47 1.77
N ARG A 109 -21.88 18.48 1.03
CA ARG A 109 -20.60 18.41 0.32
C ARG A 109 -19.42 18.22 1.25
N ILE A 110 -19.36 18.97 2.34
CA ILE A 110 -18.29 18.84 3.34
C ILE A 110 -18.36 17.47 4.02
N LYS A 111 -19.56 16.98 4.37
CA LYS A 111 -19.72 15.62 4.89
C LYS A 111 -19.24 14.56 3.90
N LEU A 112 -19.64 14.69 2.64
CA LEU A 112 -19.26 13.77 1.57
C LEU A 112 -17.75 13.78 1.35
N TYR A 113 -17.16 14.98 1.29
CA TYR A 113 -15.72 15.19 1.22
C TYR A 113 -15.04 14.52 2.41
N ASN A 114 -15.40 14.82 3.65
CA ASN A 114 -14.82 14.21 4.84
C ASN A 114 -14.97 12.68 4.86
N THR A 115 -16.11 12.14 4.41
CA THR A 115 -16.28 10.68 4.34
C THR A 115 -15.33 10.07 3.31
N LEU A 116 -15.27 10.62 2.10
CA LEU A 116 -14.45 10.08 1.01
C LEU A 116 -12.95 10.30 1.25
N GLU A 117 -12.60 11.44 1.82
CA GLU A 117 -11.24 11.78 2.24
C GLU A 117 -10.76 10.80 3.30
N ARG A 118 -11.60 10.52 4.30
CA ARG A 118 -11.30 9.59 5.40
C ARG A 118 -11.37 8.12 4.99
N SER A 119 -12.14 7.76 3.96
CA SER A 119 -12.37 6.37 3.55
C SER A 119 -11.60 5.93 2.30
N VAL A 120 -11.34 6.82 1.33
CA VAL A 120 -10.85 6.45 -0.01
C VAL A 120 -9.68 7.32 -0.50
N LEU A 121 -9.65 8.63 -0.20
CA LEU A 121 -8.71 9.56 -0.86
C LEU A 121 -7.42 9.88 -0.05
N LEU A 122 -7.44 9.96 1.28
CA LEU A 122 -6.30 10.50 2.04
C LEU A 122 -5.97 9.71 3.33
N VAL A 123 -4.75 9.13 3.34
CA VAL A 123 -3.88 9.02 4.51
C VAL A 123 -4.17 7.85 5.48
N LEU A 124 -5.34 7.67 6.11
CA LEU A 124 -5.42 6.83 7.33
C LEU A 124 -5.20 5.32 7.20
N TYR A 125 -5.57 4.69 6.08
CA TYR A 125 -5.46 3.23 6.00
C TYR A 125 -4.01 2.72 6.16
N ASN A 126 -3.00 3.53 5.79
CA ASN A 126 -1.59 3.17 5.93
C ASN A 126 -0.66 4.32 6.37
N CYS A 127 -1.15 5.51 6.73
CA CYS A 127 -0.27 6.60 7.17
C CYS A 127 0.51 6.29 8.43
N GLY A 128 0.04 5.35 9.26
CA GLY A 128 0.80 4.88 10.43
C GLY A 128 2.13 4.22 10.05
N THR A 129 2.29 3.81 8.78
CA THR A 129 3.53 3.22 8.26
C THR A 129 4.47 4.24 7.61
N TRP A 130 4.06 5.51 7.52
CA TRP A 130 4.88 6.56 6.93
C TRP A 130 5.78 7.21 7.97
N ALA A 131 7.05 7.33 7.64
CA ALA A 131 7.98 8.20 8.36
C ALA A 131 7.75 9.66 7.91
N LEU A 132 6.65 10.27 8.36
CA LEU A 132 6.34 11.67 8.03
C LEU A 132 7.24 12.62 8.82
N THR A 133 7.75 13.64 8.13
CA THR A 133 8.34 14.81 8.79
C THR A 133 7.29 15.90 8.93
N LYS A 134 7.51 16.83 9.87
CA LYS A 134 6.62 18.00 10.05
C LYS A 134 6.41 18.79 8.75
N THR A 135 7.44 18.87 7.90
CA THR A 135 7.33 19.55 6.60
C THR A 135 6.44 18.80 5.60
N ASP A 136 6.39 17.47 5.69
CA ASP A 136 5.51 16.66 4.84
C ASP A 136 4.05 16.74 5.31
N GLU A 137 3.81 16.87 6.62
CA GLU A 137 2.50 17.16 7.19
C GLU A 137 1.97 18.52 6.72
N GLU A 138 2.78 19.57 6.76
CA GLU A 138 2.40 20.91 6.28
C GLU A 138 2.06 20.91 4.78
N LYS A 139 2.81 20.14 3.97
CA LYS A 139 2.52 19.96 2.54
C LYS A 139 1.21 19.20 2.32
N LEU A 140 0.95 18.16 3.10
CA LEU A 140 -0.31 17.40 3.04
C LEU A 140 -1.48 18.32 3.41
N ASP A 141 -1.37 19.09 4.47
CA ASP A 141 -2.40 20.04 4.89
C ASP A 141 -2.66 21.13 3.83
N SER A 142 -1.61 21.67 3.21
CA SER A 142 -1.78 22.58 2.06
C SER A 142 -2.53 21.93 0.90
N PHE A 143 -2.25 20.65 0.61
CA PHE A 143 -2.96 19.87 -0.41
C PHE A 143 -4.44 19.68 -0.03
N HIS A 144 -4.75 19.31 1.20
CA HIS A 144 -6.11 19.18 1.72
C HIS A 144 -6.90 20.48 1.55
N ARG A 145 -6.33 21.62 1.95
CA ARG A 145 -6.96 22.93 1.79
C ARG A 145 -7.21 23.29 0.31
N LYS A 146 -6.33 22.87 -0.60
CA LYS A 146 -6.53 23.05 -2.05
C LYS A 146 -7.72 22.25 -2.57
N GLN A 147 -7.87 20.99 -2.15
CA GLN A 147 -9.03 20.17 -2.51
C GLN A 147 -10.33 20.74 -1.94
N LEU A 148 -10.32 21.17 -0.68
CA LEU A 148 -11.49 21.75 -0.02
C LEU A 148 -11.96 23.03 -0.72
N ARG A 149 -11.05 23.91 -1.15
CA ARG A 149 -11.39 25.10 -1.95
C ARG A 149 -12.13 24.73 -3.23
N ARG A 150 -11.67 23.69 -3.94
CA ARG A 150 -12.33 23.20 -5.16
C ARG A 150 -13.74 22.65 -4.89
N VAL A 151 -13.94 21.96 -3.77
CA VAL A 151 -15.27 21.47 -3.35
C VAL A 151 -16.23 22.60 -2.99
N LEU A 152 -15.69 23.68 -2.42
CA LEU A 152 -16.44 24.88 -2.05
C LEU A 152 -16.64 25.86 -3.22
N GLY A 153 -15.90 25.70 -4.31
CA GLY A 153 -15.95 26.57 -5.48
C GLY A 153 -15.28 27.95 -5.27
N ILE A 154 -14.27 28.01 -4.40
CA ILE A 154 -13.49 29.23 -4.07
C ILE A 154 -12.13 29.19 -4.75
#